data_AF-A0A6J5WL63-F1
#
_entry.id   AF-A0A6J5WL63-F1
#
_cell.length_a   1.000
_cell.length_b   1.000
_cell.length_c   1.000
_cell.angle_alpha   90.00
_cell.angle_beta   90.00
_cell.angle_gamma   90.00
#
_symmetry.space_group_name_H-M   'P 1'
#
loop_
_entity.id
_entity.type
_entity.pdbx_description
1 polymer ?
#
loop_
_entity_poly.entity_id
_entity_poly.type
_entity_poly.pdbx_seq_one_letter_code
_entity_poly.pdbx_strand_id
1 'polypeptide(L)'
;MDRVGDRDVGSFLLSAFRTRYQKILAKAHNASFTAYSKLLSYLTKEETNLYEAAQSSMAAFKKWRIGGPRFERASVLGRKRKEAN
;
A
#
# COMPACT_ATOMS: atom_id res chain seq x y z
N MET A 1 41.83 10.28 6.09
CA MET A 1 40.48 10.86 5.93
C MET A 1 39.53 9.94 6.67
N ASP A 2 39.30 10.22 7.95
CA ASP A 2 38.37 9.44 8.78
C ASP A 2 36.94 9.74 8.32
N ARG A 3 36.31 8.74 7.69
CA ARG A 3 34.90 8.80 7.25
C ARG A 3 33.96 8.30 8.35
N VAL A 4 34.21 8.70 9.59
CA VAL A 4 33.37 8.34 10.73
C VAL A 4 32.86 9.63 11.35
N GLY A 5 31.61 9.98 11.02
CA GLY A 5 30.90 11.08 11.68
C GLY A 5 30.69 12.33 10.84
N ASP A 6 30.33 12.18 9.56
CA ASP A 6 29.74 13.30 8.85
C ASP A 6 28.34 13.55 9.41
N ARG A 7 28.23 14.59 10.26
CA ARG A 7 27.04 14.92 11.07
C ARG A 7 25.79 15.09 10.19
N ASP A 8 25.99 15.42 8.93
CA ASP A 8 24.95 15.75 7.97
C ASP A 8 24.48 14.54 7.14
N VAL A 9 25.15 13.38 7.24
CA VAL A 9 24.72 12.17 6.51
C VAL A 9 23.33 11.71 6.99
N GLY A 10 23.05 11.80 8.28
CA GLY A 10 21.75 11.43 8.82
C GLY A 10 20.60 12.32 8.30
N SER A 11 20.80 13.64 8.28
CA SER A 11 19.81 14.59 7.77
C SER A 11 19.64 14.48 6.26
N PHE A 12 20.74 14.23 5.53
CA PHE A 12 20.72 13.96 4.09
C PHE A 12 19.92 12.70 3.76
N LEU A 13 20.21 11.58 4.44
CA LEU A 13 19.48 10.33 4.25
C LEU A 13 17.99 10.52 4.55
N LEU A 14 17.64 11.15 5.67
CA LEU A 14 16.24 11.41 6.03
C LEU A 14 15.52 12.24 4.96
N SER A 15 16.16 13.30 4.46
CA SER A 15 15.59 14.14 3.41
C SER A 15 15.39 13.38 2.09
N ALA A 16 16.40 12.60 1.69
CA ALA A 16 16.34 11.75 0.50
C ALA A 16 15.22 10.71 0.60
N PHE A 17 15.13 10.00 1.74
CA PHE A 17 14.07 9.02 2.00
C PHE A 17 12.69 9.66 2.01
N ARG A 18 12.51 10.80 2.69
CA ARG A 18 11.22 11.50 2.73
C ARG A 18 10.75 11.90 1.33
N THR A 19 11.67 12.45 0.53
CA THR A 19 11.36 12.88 -0.85
C THR A 19 11.00 11.69 -1.74
N ARG A 20 11.78 10.60 -1.65
CA ARG A 20 11.50 9.36 -2.41
C ARG A 20 10.19 8.73 -1.97
N TYR A 21 9.93 8.66 -0.66
CA TYR A 21 8.69 8.15 -0.08
C TYR A 21 7.46 8.86 -0.65
N GLN A 22 7.43 10.19 -0.63
CA GLN A 22 6.30 10.97 -1.12
C GLN A 22 6.06 10.72 -2.62
N LYS A 23 7.14 10.66 -3.42
CA LYS A 23 7.06 10.36 -4.85
C LYS A 23 6.52 8.94 -5.11
N ILE A 24 6.99 7.94 -4.36
CA ILE A 24 6.57 6.55 -4.50
C ILE A 24 5.09 6.41 -4.13
N LEU A 25 4.66 7.03 -3.03
CA LEU A 25 3.27 7.01 -2.58
C LEU A 25 2.33 7.64 -3.60
N ALA A 26 2.67 8.83 -4.11
CA ALA A 26 1.88 9.50 -5.13
C ALA A 26 1.74 8.66 -6.42
N LYS A 27 2.80 7.93 -6.80
CA LYS A 27 2.76 7.02 -7.95
C LYS A 27 1.96 5.76 -7.65
N ALA A 28 2.12 5.14 -6.48
CA ALA A 28 1.37 3.94 -6.09
C ALA A 28 -0.16 4.18 -6.12
N HIS A 29 -0.60 5.39 -5.77
CA HIS A 29 -2.03 5.71 -5.76
C HIS A 29 -2.63 5.88 -7.18
N ASN A 30 -1.80 6.25 -8.16
CA ASN A 30 -2.23 6.68 -9.49
C ASN A 30 -1.73 5.80 -10.65
N ALA A 31 -0.79 4.88 -10.42
CA ALA A 31 -0.12 4.13 -11.47
C ALA A 31 -0.97 2.96 -12.03
N SER A 32 -0.89 2.77 -13.35
CA SER A 32 -1.29 1.53 -14.02
C SER A 32 -0.17 0.48 -13.93
N PHE A 33 -0.52 -0.80 -14.09
CA PHE A 33 0.39 -1.94 -13.94
C PHE A 33 1.65 -1.87 -14.82
N THR A 34 1.60 -1.21 -15.98
CA THR A 34 2.75 -1.07 -16.90
C THR A 34 3.75 0.00 -16.47
N ALA A 35 3.32 1.03 -15.74
CA ALA A 35 4.21 2.03 -15.16
C ALA A 35 4.93 1.52 -13.89
N TYR A 36 4.37 0.48 -13.25
CA TYR A 36 4.91 -0.15 -12.06
C TYR A 36 6.19 -0.96 -12.35
N SER A 37 6.21 -1.76 -13.42
CA SER A 37 7.34 -2.66 -13.73
C SER A 37 8.66 -1.91 -13.98
N LYS A 38 8.60 -0.75 -14.65
CA LYS A 38 9.76 0.12 -14.87
C LYS A 38 10.23 0.84 -13.61
N LEU A 39 9.37 0.95 -12.60
CA LEU A 39 9.70 1.63 -11.35
C LEU A 39 10.36 0.67 -10.36
N LEU A 40 9.88 -0.58 -10.32
CA LEU A 40 10.41 -1.67 -9.51
C LEU A 40 11.91 -1.90 -9.72
N SER A 41 12.42 -1.76 -10.94
CA SER A 41 13.84 -1.96 -11.23
C SER A 41 14.78 -0.93 -10.57
N TYR A 42 14.25 0.20 -10.10
CA TYR A 42 15.03 1.28 -9.47
C TYR A 42 14.77 1.42 -7.96
N LEU A 43 13.80 0.68 -7.42
CA LEU A 43 13.39 0.79 -6.02
C LEU A 43 14.26 -0.12 -5.15
N THR A 44 14.53 0.32 -3.92
CA THR A 44 15.11 -0.58 -2.92
C THR A 44 14.04 -1.57 -2.44
N LYS A 45 14.46 -2.59 -1.68
CA LYS A 45 13.55 -3.60 -1.14
C LYS A 45 12.49 -2.97 -0.22
N GLU A 46 12.90 -2.03 0.62
CA GLU A 46 12.04 -1.32 1.56
C GLU A 46 10.99 -0.49 0.82
N GLU A 47 11.40 0.17 -0.26
CA GLU A 47 10.53 1.00 -1.09
C GLU A 47 9.55 0.18 -1.93
N THR A 48 9.99 -0.99 -2.40
CA THR A 48 9.11 -1.95 -3.08
C THR A 48 8.01 -2.43 -2.14
N ASN A 49 8.37 -2.86 -0.93
CA ASN A 49 7.40 -3.30 0.08
C ASN A 49 6.39 -2.19 0.40
N LEU A 50 6.86 -0.95 0.55
CA LEU A 50 6.00 0.20 0.79
C LEU A 50 5.04 0.45 -0.38
N TYR A 51 5.54 0.40 -1.61
CA TYR A 51 4.72 0.60 -2.80
C TYR A 51 3.60 -0.46 -2.90
N GLU A 52 3.94 -1.72 -2.66
CA GLU A 52 2.98 -2.83 -2.67
C GLU A 52 1.92 -2.68 -1.57
N ALA A 53 2.32 -2.30 -0.37
CA ALA A 53 1.41 -2.02 0.73
C ALA A 53 0.44 -0.87 0.39
N ALA A 54 0.94 0.21 -0.23
CA ALA A 54 0.12 1.34 -0.66
C ALA A 54 -0.87 0.95 -1.77
N GLN A 55 -0.45 0.17 -2.76
CA GLN A 55 -1.34 -0.38 -3.79
C GLN A 55 -2.44 -1.26 -3.21
N SER A 56 -2.08 -2.17 -2.30
CA SER A 56 -3.03 -3.06 -1.61
C SER A 56 -4.07 -2.25 -0.82
N SER A 57 -3.61 -1.25 -0.05
CA SER A 57 -4.50 -0.34 0.69
C SER A 57 -5.43 0.45 -0.23
N MET A 58 -4.92 0.98 -1.34
CA MET A 58 -5.73 1.70 -2.32
C MET A 58 -6.76 0.79 -3.01
N ALA A 59 -6.41 -0.46 -3.31
CA ALA A 59 -7.32 -1.44 -3.87
C ALA A 59 -8.43 -1.81 -2.87
N ALA A 60 -8.08 -2.04 -1.60
CA ALA A 60 -9.05 -2.26 -0.53
C ALA A 60 -9.98 -1.05 -0.34
N PHE A 61 -9.44 0.16 -0.32
CA PHE A 61 -10.22 1.39 -0.24
C PHE A 61 -11.16 1.58 -1.44
N LYS A 62 -10.69 1.31 -2.67
CA LYS A 62 -11.52 1.32 -3.88
C LYS A 62 -12.69 0.33 -3.77
N LYS A 63 -12.42 -0.90 -3.31
CA LYS A 63 -13.46 -1.91 -3.05
C LYS A 63 -14.46 -1.46 -1.98
N TRP A 64 -13.98 -0.87 -0.88
CA TRP A 64 -14.83 -0.34 0.18
C TRP A 64 -15.73 0.80 -0.33
N ARG A 65 -15.16 1.78 -1.03
CA ARG A 65 -15.87 2.98 -1.52
C ARG A 65 -16.91 2.68 -2.59
N ILE A 66 -16.66 1.73 -3.51
CA ILE A 66 -17.63 1.37 -4.56
C ILE A 66 -18.81 0.57 -3.96
N GLY A 67 -18.74 0.22 -2.67
CA GLY A 67 -19.75 -0.59 -2.01
C GLY A 67 -19.55 -2.05 -2.38
N GLY A 68 -18.38 -2.60 -2.05
CA GLY A 68 -18.16 -4.05 -1.98
C GLY A 68 -19.35 -4.74 -1.30
N PRO A 69 -19.60 -6.03 -1.61
CA PRO A 69 -20.90 -6.70 -1.45
C PRO A 69 -21.66 -6.16 -0.24
N ARG A 70 -22.73 -5.40 -0.52
CA ARG A 70 -23.61 -4.79 0.49
C ARG A 70 -23.99 -5.88 1.49
N PHE A 71 -23.32 -5.90 2.64
CA PHE A 71 -23.46 -6.92 3.68
C PHE A 71 -23.60 -8.34 3.09
N GLU A 72 -22.49 -9.06 2.90
CA GLU A 72 -22.58 -10.51 2.73
C GLU A 72 -23.49 -11.06 3.84
N ARG A 73 -24.63 -11.63 3.44
CA ARG A 73 -25.63 -12.13 4.37
C ARG A 73 -24.93 -13.17 5.22
N ALA A 74 -24.72 -12.86 6.51
CA ALA A 74 -24.09 -13.78 7.44
C ALA A 74 -24.78 -15.15 7.32
N SER A 75 -24.00 -16.22 7.28
CA SER A 75 -24.50 -17.59 7.04
C SER A 75 -25.59 -18.02 8.04
N VAL A 76 -25.60 -17.37 9.22
CA VAL A 76 -26.63 -17.52 10.26
C VAL A 76 -28.00 -16.92 9.88
N LEU A 77 -28.03 -15.88 9.05
CA LEU A 77 -29.26 -15.21 8.60
C LEU A 77 -29.97 -15.95 7.45
N GLY A 78 -29.34 -16.97 6.87
CA GLY A 78 -29.91 -17.79 5.79
C GLY A 78 -30.70 -19.01 6.25
N ARG A 79 -30.62 -19.40 7.53
CA ARG A 79 -31.32 -20.59 8.04
C ARG A 79 -32.73 -20.22 8.50
N LYS A 80 -33.73 -20.57 7.68
CA LYS A 80 -35.13 -20.63 8.12
C LYS A 80 -35.22 -21.62 9.29
N ARG A 81 -35.72 -21.18 10.46
CA ARG A 81 -36.00 -22.06 11.61
C ARG A 81 -36.94 -23.18 11.12
N LYS A 82 -36.61 -24.44 11.40
CA LYS A 82 -37.58 -25.54 11.25
C LYS A 82 -38.65 -25.33 12.31
N GLU A 83 -39.91 -25.29 11.88
CA GLU A 83 -41.06 -25.31 12.80
C GLU A 83 -41.06 -26.67 13.50
N ALA A 84 -41.03 -26.63 14.83
CA ALA A 84 -41.15 -27.82 15.67
C ALA A 84 -42.64 -28.16 15.77
N ASN A 85 -42.96 -29.37 15.33
CA ASN A 85 -44.29 -29.99 15.45
C ASN A 85 -44.55 -30.39 16.90
#